data_AF-A0A8I1PEG3-F1
#
_entry.id   AF-A0A8I1PEG3-F1
#
_cell.length_a   1.000
_cell.length_b   1.000
_cell.length_c   1.000
_cell.angle_alpha   90.00
_cell.angle_beta   90.00
_cell.angle_gamma   90.00
#
_symmetry.space_group_name_H-M   'P 1'
#
loop_
_entity.id
_entity.type
_entity.pdbx_description
1 polymer ?
#
loop_
_entity_poly.entity_id
_entity_poly.type
_entity_poly.pdbx_seq_one_letter_code
_entity_poly.pdbx_strand_id
1 'polypeptide(L)'
;MGELLSSPTALLVLVGVVIIVLLVVLFLQLRRARRNTFATPLERATFATLHTVALAAPALREGLSPNSANFALPYLKVLLDTCALTMTDAKGNTLAWDGDADQHEPDVVTLADQVISTGRQQVASHSSISCDHPGCEVRGIVVVPLETDGAIVGTLAALTTATAGPVLLRATAEVARYVSSQLELAELDESRQRLARAEVRALRAQISPHFVYNALTTIASFIRTDPVRARELLIEFADFTRYSFRTAGEYTTLTDELTNIERYIALEKARFGNRLNIKLQIAPEVLNVVLPFLALQPLVENAVRHGLSGKPQGGTITITAENAGSECVIIVEDDGVGMDPARLTEDLDDAHLSGAHVGLGNVDDRMRSAFGDDFGLVVDTNIGAGMKITLRVPKFRVGIRA
;
A
#
# COMPACT_ATOMS: atom_id res chain seq x y z
N MET A 1 -74.44 -43.04 -36.91
CA MET A 1 -72.98 -43.10 -36.66
C MET A 1 -72.66 -44.01 -35.46
N GLY A 2 -73.33 -45.17 -35.36
CA GLY A 2 -73.36 -46.01 -34.15
C GLY A 2 -73.00 -47.48 -34.35
N GLU A 3 -72.52 -47.88 -35.54
CA GLU A 3 -72.17 -49.29 -35.84
C GLU A 3 -70.67 -49.52 -36.13
N LEU A 4 -69.81 -48.53 -35.88
CA LEU A 4 -68.36 -48.66 -36.10
C LEU A 4 -67.54 -48.93 -34.82
N LEU A 5 -68.18 -49.11 -33.66
CA LEU A 5 -67.52 -49.28 -32.36
C LEU A 5 -67.63 -50.70 -31.75
N SER A 6 -68.26 -51.65 -32.44
CA SER A 6 -68.47 -53.02 -31.94
C SER A 6 -67.69 -54.09 -32.70
N SER A 7 -66.60 -53.73 -33.41
CA SER A 7 -65.67 -54.71 -33.96
C SER A 7 -64.51 -54.97 -32.98
N PRO A 8 -64.13 -56.24 -32.72
CA PRO A 8 -63.02 -56.57 -31.82
C PRO A 8 -61.69 -55.93 -32.27
N THR A 9 -61.59 -55.58 -33.55
CA THR A 9 -60.47 -54.85 -34.13
C THR A 9 -60.40 -53.39 -33.68
N ALA A 10 -61.53 -52.68 -33.52
CA ALA A 10 -61.54 -51.30 -33.03
C ALA A 10 -61.07 -51.21 -31.57
N LEU A 11 -61.45 -52.18 -30.72
CA LEU A 11 -61.01 -52.26 -29.34
C LEU A 11 -59.49 -52.51 -29.24
N LEU A 12 -58.94 -53.41 -30.07
CA LEU A 12 -57.51 -53.69 -30.13
C LEU A 12 -56.69 -52.46 -30.57
N VAL A 13 -57.19 -51.70 -31.54
CA VAL A 13 -56.55 -50.45 -31.97
C VAL A 13 -56.56 -49.41 -30.85
N LEU A 14 -57.68 -49.26 -30.13
CA LEU A 14 -57.79 -48.32 -29.02
C LEU A 14 -56.82 -48.67 -27.87
N VAL A 15 -56.74 -49.95 -27.50
CA VAL A 15 -55.79 -50.42 -26.47
C VAL A 15 -54.35 -50.20 -26.93
N GLY A 16 -54.03 -50.49 -28.19
CA GLY A 16 -52.71 -50.23 -28.77
C GLY A 16 -52.32 -48.75 -28.71
N VAL A 17 -53.25 -47.83 -29.04
CA VAL A 17 -53.02 -46.39 -28.96
C VAL A 17 -52.79 -45.95 -27.51
N VAL A 18 -53.57 -46.46 -26.55
CA VAL A 18 -53.39 -46.13 -25.12
C VAL A 18 -52.04 -46.60 -24.60
N ILE A 19 -51.59 -47.81 -24.97
CA ILE A 19 -50.27 -48.32 -24.59
C ILE A 19 -49.16 -47.45 -25.18
N ILE A 20 -49.27 -47.05 -26.45
CA ILE A 20 -48.28 -46.18 -27.10
C ILE A 20 -48.23 -44.82 -26.40
N VAL A 21 -49.39 -44.23 -26.08
CA VAL A 21 -49.44 -42.95 -25.35
C VAL A 21 -48.81 -43.09 -23.96
N LEU A 22 -49.08 -44.17 -23.23
CA LEU A 22 -48.46 -44.42 -21.93
C LEU A 22 -46.94 -44.60 -22.03
N LEU A 23 -46.46 -45.33 -23.05
CA LEU A 23 -45.03 -45.50 -23.31
C LEU A 23 -44.36 -44.20 -23.71
N VAL A 24 -45.02 -43.35 -24.50
CA VAL A 24 -44.53 -42.01 -24.88
C VAL A 24 -44.49 -41.10 -23.65
N VAL A 25 -45.52 -41.11 -22.80
CA VAL A 25 -45.54 -40.33 -21.56
C VAL A 25 -44.44 -40.79 -20.61
N LEU A 26 -44.27 -42.10 -20.41
CA LEU A 26 -43.20 -42.67 -19.58
C LEU A 26 -41.82 -42.32 -20.15
N PHE A 27 -41.63 -42.43 -21.46
CA PHE A 27 -40.39 -42.05 -22.14
C PHE A 27 -40.11 -40.56 -21.97
N LEU A 28 -41.10 -39.68 -22.13
CA LEU A 28 -40.96 -38.25 -21.92
C LEU A 28 -40.66 -37.92 -20.45
N GLN A 29 -41.27 -38.61 -19.48
CA GLN A 29 -40.96 -38.45 -18.06
C GLN A 29 -39.53 -38.89 -17.72
N LEU A 30 -39.08 -40.05 -18.23
CA LEU A 30 -37.70 -40.52 -18.06
C LEU A 30 -36.68 -39.59 -18.74
N ARG A 31 -37.01 -39.05 -19.93
CA ARG A 31 -36.16 -38.08 -20.63
C ARG A 31 -36.12 -36.74 -19.90
N ARG A 32 -37.22 -36.31 -19.29
CA ARG A 32 -37.30 -35.07 -18.49
C ARG A 32 -36.55 -35.22 -17.16
N ALA A 33 -36.61 -36.38 -16.51
CA ALA A 33 -35.80 -36.70 -15.34
C ALA A 33 -34.29 -36.72 -15.64
N ARG A 34 -33.89 -37.27 -16.80
CA ARG A 34 -32.50 -37.22 -17.29
C ARG A 34 -32.05 -35.83 -17.75
N ARG A 35 -32.95 -34.96 -18.25
CA ARG A 35 -32.62 -33.59 -18.66
C ARG A 35 -32.56 -32.59 -17.49
N ASN A 36 -33.26 -32.85 -16.38
CA ASN A 36 -33.28 -31.97 -15.21
C ASN A 36 -32.13 -32.23 -14.21
N THR A 37 -31.21 -33.14 -14.51
CA THR A 37 -30.02 -33.43 -13.70
C THR A 37 -28.80 -32.76 -14.31
N PHE A 38 -28.78 -31.42 -14.34
CA PHE A 38 -27.61 -30.65 -14.78
C PHE A 38 -26.44 -30.66 -13.79
N ALA A 39 -26.66 -31.15 -12.57
CA ALA A 39 -25.60 -31.36 -11.59
C ALA A 39 -25.91 -32.59 -10.72
N THR A 40 -24.94 -33.49 -10.65
CA THR A 40 -24.90 -34.60 -9.69
C THR A 40 -24.99 -34.06 -8.26
N PRO A 41 -25.43 -34.88 -7.28
CA PRO A 41 -25.44 -34.49 -5.86
C PRO A 41 -24.06 -34.02 -5.38
N LEU A 42 -22.99 -34.64 -5.90
CA LEU A 42 -21.61 -34.26 -5.61
C LEU A 42 -21.25 -32.87 -6.16
N GLU A 43 -21.60 -32.56 -7.41
CA GLU A 43 -21.34 -31.24 -8.01
C GLU A 43 -22.07 -30.11 -7.26
N ARG A 44 -23.30 -30.37 -6.78
CA ARG A 44 -24.03 -29.42 -5.94
C ARG A 44 -23.38 -29.20 -4.58
N ALA A 45 -22.90 -30.26 -3.94
CA ALA A 45 -22.17 -30.17 -2.69
C ALA A 45 -20.85 -29.39 -2.87
N THR A 46 -20.10 -29.67 -3.93
CA THR A 46 -18.87 -28.94 -4.27
C THR A 46 -19.14 -27.46 -4.53
N PHE A 47 -20.15 -27.13 -5.33
CA PHE A 47 -20.53 -25.74 -5.60
C PHE A 47 -20.97 -25.00 -4.33
N ALA A 48 -21.81 -25.63 -3.50
CA ALA A 48 -22.25 -25.05 -2.24
C ALA A 48 -21.04 -24.79 -1.30
N THR A 49 -20.10 -25.72 -1.23
CA THR A 49 -18.88 -25.58 -0.44
C THR A 49 -18.04 -24.39 -0.92
N LEU A 50 -17.77 -24.30 -2.23
CA LEU A 50 -17.02 -23.18 -2.82
C LEU A 50 -17.73 -21.84 -2.63
N HIS A 51 -19.05 -21.82 -2.77
CA HIS A 51 -19.84 -20.61 -2.58
C HIS A 51 -19.78 -20.13 -1.12
N THR A 52 -19.94 -21.04 -0.15
CA THR A 52 -19.83 -20.72 1.29
C THR A 52 -18.44 -20.18 1.65
N VAL A 53 -17.36 -20.78 1.14
CA VAL A 53 -16.00 -20.25 1.29
C VAL A 53 -15.90 -18.83 0.73
N ALA A 54 -16.41 -18.61 -0.49
CA ALA A 54 -16.35 -17.32 -1.14
C ALA A 54 -17.10 -16.20 -0.39
N LEU A 55 -18.11 -16.54 0.42
CA LEU A 55 -18.86 -15.57 1.23
C LEU A 55 -18.07 -15.08 2.45
N ALA A 56 -17.16 -15.89 3.01
CA ALA A 56 -16.29 -15.47 4.13
C ALA A 56 -15.15 -14.53 3.67
N ALA A 57 -14.74 -14.66 2.40
CA ALA A 57 -13.58 -13.97 1.85
C ALA A 57 -13.57 -12.44 2.01
N PRO A 58 -14.66 -11.69 1.73
CA PRO A 58 -14.66 -10.23 1.80
C PRO A 58 -14.32 -9.69 3.18
N ALA A 59 -14.87 -10.28 4.24
CA ALA A 59 -14.62 -9.84 5.60
C ALA A 59 -13.19 -10.15 6.05
N LEU A 60 -12.65 -11.32 5.68
CA LEU A 60 -11.26 -11.67 5.98
C LEU A 60 -10.26 -10.77 5.23
N ARG A 61 -10.64 -10.24 4.07
CA ARG A 61 -9.84 -9.25 3.34
C ARG A 61 -9.79 -7.87 3.99
N GLU A 62 -10.54 -7.64 5.07
CA GLU A 62 -10.42 -6.43 5.91
C GLU A 62 -9.43 -6.63 7.07
N GLY A 63 -8.79 -7.80 7.15
CA GLY A 63 -7.88 -8.19 8.22
C GLY A 63 -8.55 -8.99 9.34
N LEU A 64 -7.76 -9.43 10.33
CA LEU A 64 -8.25 -10.24 11.45
C LEU A 64 -8.73 -9.34 12.58
N SER A 65 -10.04 -9.29 12.81
CA SER A 65 -10.70 -8.43 13.79
C SER A 65 -11.96 -9.09 14.34
N PRO A 66 -12.54 -8.58 15.45
CA PRO A 66 -13.81 -9.09 15.96
C PRO A 66 -14.94 -9.02 14.92
N ASN A 67 -14.98 -7.97 14.10
CA ASN A 67 -16.01 -7.79 13.08
C ASN A 67 -15.86 -8.79 11.93
N SER A 68 -14.63 -8.93 11.41
CA SER A 68 -14.36 -9.86 10.31
C SER A 68 -14.51 -11.32 10.73
N ALA A 69 -14.10 -11.66 11.96
CA ALA A 69 -14.30 -12.98 12.54
C ALA A 69 -15.80 -13.30 12.73
N ASN A 70 -16.60 -12.39 13.33
CA ASN A 70 -18.05 -12.58 13.49
C ASN A 70 -18.77 -12.79 12.15
N PHE A 71 -18.31 -12.11 11.10
CA PHE A 71 -18.89 -12.28 9.76
C PHE A 71 -18.47 -13.60 9.10
N ALA A 72 -17.20 -14.01 9.23
CA ALA A 72 -16.66 -15.18 8.55
C ALA A 72 -17.07 -16.51 9.20
N LEU A 73 -17.10 -16.56 10.54
CA LEU A 73 -17.31 -17.78 11.31
C LEU A 73 -18.56 -18.59 10.93
N PRO A 74 -19.76 -17.99 10.72
CA PRO A 74 -20.96 -18.75 10.34
C PRO A 74 -20.77 -19.57 9.06
N TYR A 75 -20.07 -19.01 8.07
CA TYR A 75 -19.80 -19.71 6.81
C TYR A 75 -18.77 -20.82 6.99
N LEU A 76 -17.71 -20.55 7.75
CA LEU A 76 -16.63 -21.51 8.00
C LEU A 76 -17.12 -22.69 8.87
N LYS A 77 -18.03 -22.44 9.82
CA LYS A 77 -18.64 -23.48 10.66
C LYS A 77 -19.50 -24.44 9.84
N VAL A 78 -20.32 -23.91 8.93
CA VAL A 78 -21.12 -24.73 8.00
C VAL A 78 -20.23 -25.63 7.16
N LEU A 79 -19.04 -25.15 6.78
CA LEU A 79 -18.08 -25.94 5.99
C LEU A 79 -17.39 -27.04 6.80
N LEU A 80 -17.08 -26.78 8.06
CA LEU A 80 -16.44 -27.76 8.96
C LEU A 80 -17.43 -28.74 9.59
N ASP A 81 -18.75 -28.47 9.50
CA ASP A 81 -19.82 -29.25 10.12
C ASP A 81 -19.58 -29.46 11.63
N THR A 82 -19.27 -28.35 12.31
CA THR A 82 -18.90 -28.31 13.73
C THR A 82 -20.00 -27.66 14.57
N CYS A 83 -20.11 -28.06 15.84
CA CYS A 83 -21.11 -27.48 16.75
C CYS A 83 -20.78 -26.04 17.13
N ALA A 84 -19.50 -25.68 17.21
CA ALA A 84 -19.04 -24.31 17.34
C ALA A 84 -17.69 -24.08 16.64
N LEU A 85 -17.44 -22.83 16.27
CA LEU A 85 -16.20 -22.37 15.66
C LEU A 85 -15.83 -21.00 16.23
N THR A 86 -14.55 -20.77 16.48
CA THR A 86 -14.06 -19.50 17.01
C THR A 86 -12.68 -19.15 16.46
N MET A 87 -12.37 -17.85 16.44
CA MET A 87 -11.07 -17.32 16.07
C MET A 87 -10.51 -16.48 17.22
N THR A 88 -9.19 -16.54 17.42
CA THR A 88 -8.48 -15.74 18.41
C THR A 88 -7.50 -14.77 17.76
N ASP A 89 -7.07 -13.75 18.49
CA ASP A 89 -5.93 -12.91 18.14
C ASP A 89 -4.59 -13.58 18.51
N ALA A 90 -3.48 -12.91 18.18
CA ALA A 90 -2.11 -13.35 18.48
C ALA A 90 -1.79 -13.41 19.98
N LYS A 91 -2.70 -12.94 20.85
CA LYS A 91 -2.57 -13.00 22.31
C LYS A 91 -3.50 -14.06 22.92
N GLY A 92 -4.18 -14.85 22.09
CA GLY A 92 -5.12 -15.88 22.54
C GLY A 92 -6.51 -15.35 22.91
N ASN A 93 -6.79 -14.05 22.74
CA ASN A 93 -8.12 -13.50 23.04
C ASN A 93 -9.11 -13.89 21.95
N THR A 94 -10.29 -14.33 22.34
CA THR A 94 -11.40 -14.63 21.43
C THR A 94 -11.85 -13.36 20.69
N LEU A 95 -11.80 -13.41 19.35
CA LEU A 95 -12.30 -12.34 18.50
C LEU A 95 -13.79 -12.48 18.21
N ALA A 96 -14.25 -13.71 18.02
CA ALA A 96 -15.66 -14.04 17.78
C ALA A 96 -15.93 -15.52 18.06
N TRP A 97 -17.20 -15.85 18.29
CA TRP A 97 -17.68 -17.19 18.57
C TRP A 97 -18.98 -17.45 17.81
N ASP A 98 -19.07 -18.58 17.10
CA ASP A 98 -20.31 -19.01 16.42
C ASP A 98 -20.68 -20.43 16.84
N GLY A 99 -21.86 -20.59 17.47
CA GLY A 99 -22.42 -21.87 17.92
C GLY A 99 -22.56 -22.05 19.43
N ASP A 100 -23.28 -23.10 19.81
CA ASP A 100 -23.71 -23.37 21.19
C ASP A 100 -22.67 -24.22 21.94
N ALA A 101 -21.54 -23.62 22.29
CA ALA A 101 -20.48 -24.26 23.09
C ALA A 101 -19.55 -23.26 23.80
N ASP A 102 -19.99 -22.01 24.00
CA ASP A 102 -19.21 -20.90 24.58
C ASP A 102 -18.68 -21.20 25.98
N GLN A 103 -19.31 -22.12 26.72
CA GLN A 103 -18.79 -22.64 27.98
C GLN A 103 -17.36 -23.25 27.87
N HIS A 104 -16.91 -23.60 26.66
CA HIS A 104 -15.57 -24.12 26.39
C HIS A 104 -14.56 -23.05 25.93
N GLU A 105 -14.93 -21.76 25.96
CA GLU A 105 -13.99 -20.67 25.69
C GLU A 105 -12.69 -20.76 26.51
N PRO A 106 -12.70 -21.07 27.83
CA PRO A 106 -11.47 -21.22 28.60
C PRO A 106 -10.56 -22.35 28.10
N ASP A 107 -11.15 -23.45 27.63
CA ASP A 107 -10.41 -24.58 27.04
C ASP A 107 -9.75 -24.14 25.71
N VAL A 108 -10.49 -23.41 24.88
CA VAL A 108 -9.99 -22.88 23.60
C VAL A 108 -8.83 -21.91 23.84
N VAL A 109 -8.96 -20.96 24.77
CA VAL A 109 -7.90 -19.98 25.08
C VAL A 109 -6.62 -20.71 25.52
N THR A 110 -6.76 -21.71 26.39
CA THR A 110 -5.60 -22.51 26.85
C THR A 110 -4.91 -23.25 25.72
N LEU A 111 -5.67 -23.84 24.80
CA LEU A 111 -5.13 -24.53 23.62
C LEU A 111 -4.55 -23.54 22.60
N ALA A 112 -5.18 -22.38 22.43
CA ALA A 112 -4.71 -21.32 21.56
C ALA A 112 -3.36 -20.78 22.03
N ASP A 113 -3.17 -20.55 23.33
CA ASP A 113 -1.88 -20.15 23.90
C ASP A 113 -0.77 -21.18 23.61
N GLN A 114 -1.10 -22.47 23.66
CA GLN A 114 -0.17 -23.54 23.28
C GLN A 114 0.15 -23.51 21.78
N VAL A 115 -0.85 -23.29 20.92
CA VAL A 115 -0.64 -23.15 19.47
C VAL A 115 0.24 -21.94 19.18
N ILE A 116 -0.06 -20.78 19.76
CA ILE A 116 0.67 -19.53 19.56
C ILE A 116 2.12 -19.66 20.03
N SER A 117 2.36 -20.28 21.19
CA SER A 117 3.71 -20.43 21.75
C SER A 117 4.56 -21.51 21.07
N THR A 118 3.95 -22.57 20.54
CA THR A 118 4.68 -23.72 19.98
C THR A 118 4.66 -23.79 18.45
N GLY A 119 3.73 -23.08 17.80
CA GLY A 119 3.41 -23.22 16.38
C GLY A 119 2.80 -24.57 15.99
N ARG A 120 2.42 -25.41 16.97
CA ARG A 120 1.89 -26.75 16.71
C ARG A 120 0.40 -26.79 16.96
N GLN A 121 -0.31 -27.41 16.02
CA GLN A 121 -1.74 -27.69 16.13
C GLN A 121 -2.04 -28.52 17.39
N GLN A 122 -3.13 -28.19 18.08
CA GLN A 122 -3.55 -28.87 19.30
C GLN A 122 -4.89 -29.57 19.11
N VAL A 123 -5.04 -30.72 19.75
CA VAL A 123 -6.29 -31.50 19.77
C VAL A 123 -6.58 -31.91 21.20
N ALA A 124 -7.75 -31.53 21.70
CA ALA A 124 -8.28 -31.99 22.97
C ALA A 124 -9.43 -32.97 22.73
N SER A 125 -9.41 -34.08 23.45
CA SER A 125 -10.48 -35.08 23.47
C SER A 125 -11.41 -34.84 24.65
N HIS A 126 -12.56 -35.51 24.67
CA HIS A 126 -13.54 -35.37 25.75
C HIS A 126 -12.95 -35.66 27.16
N SER A 127 -11.94 -36.53 27.30
CA SER A 127 -11.32 -36.82 28.61
C SER A 127 -10.36 -35.73 29.09
N SER A 128 -9.91 -34.84 28.21
CA SER A 128 -9.04 -33.70 28.52
C SER A 128 -9.81 -32.38 28.66
N ILE A 129 -11.11 -32.40 28.40
CA ILE A 129 -11.99 -31.23 28.46
C ILE A 129 -12.92 -31.44 29.66
N SER A 130 -12.81 -30.58 30.69
CA SER A 130 -13.65 -30.67 31.88
C SER A 130 -14.80 -29.68 31.77
N CYS A 131 -16.03 -30.17 31.65
CA CYS A 131 -17.22 -29.32 31.57
C CYS A 131 -18.33 -29.85 32.45
N ASP A 132 -18.70 -29.05 33.45
CA ASP A 132 -19.78 -29.35 34.39
C ASP A 132 -21.15 -28.86 33.88
N HIS A 133 -21.21 -28.39 32.63
CA HIS A 133 -22.45 -27.87 32.04
C HIS A 133 -23.43 -29.01 31.70
N PRO A 134 -24.65 -29.00 32.25
CA PRO A 134 -25.66 -30.01 31.94
C PRO A 134 -25.99 -30.02 30.45
N GLY A 135 -25.89 -31.17 29.79
CA GLY A 135 -26.20 -31.29 28.36
C GLY A 135 -25.06 -30.92 27.42
N CYS A 136 -23.82 -30.77 27.91
CA CYS A 136 -22.67 -30.55 27.03
C CYS A 136 -22.49 -31.71 26.02
N GLU A 137 -22.54 -31.36 24.73
CA GLU A 137 -22.36 -32.31 23.63
C GLU A 137 -20.94 -32.34 23.07
N VAL A 138 -20.05 -31.43 23.49
CA VAL A 138 -18.68 -31.33 22.96
C VAL A 138 -17.85 -32.56 23.34
N ARG A 139 -17.30 -33.23 22.33
CA ARG A 139 -16.43 -34.42 22.47
C ARG A 139 -15.01 -34.20 21.96
N GLY A 140 -14.72 -33.06 21.35
CA GLY A 140 -13.36 -32.67 21.04
C GLY A 140 -13.21 -31.25 20.51
N ILE A 141 -12.00 -30.71 20.67
CA ILE A 141 -11.60 -29.37 20.23
C ILE A 141 -10.34 -29.52 19.38
N VAL A 142 -10.31 -28.87 18.23
CA VAL A 142 -9.14 -28.76 17.36
C VAL A 142 -8.76 -27.30 17.27
N VAL A 143 -7.51 -26.95 17.59
CA VAL A 143 -7.00 -25.57 17.44
C VAL A 143 -5.80 -25.57 16.51
N VAL A 144 -5.83 -24.70 15.50
CA VAL A 144 -4.79 -24.58 14.48
C VAL A 144 -4.38 -23.10 14.33
N PRO A 145 -3.11 -22.83 13.96
CA PRO A 145 -2.63 -21.46 13.82
C PRO A 145 -3.20 -20.79 12.56
N LEU A 146 -3.36 -19.47 12.65
CA LEU A 146 -3.52 -18.57 11.52
C LEU A 146 -2.22 -17.81 11.34
N GLU A 147 -1.64 -17.84 10.15
CA GLU A 147 -0.28 -17.34 9.89
C GLU A 147 -0.27 -16.34 8.73
N THR A 148 0.41 -15.21 8.90
CA THR A 148 0.76 -14.29 7.81
C THR A 148 2.25 -13.97 7.88
N ASP A 149 2.95 -13.94 6.74
CA ASP A 149 4.40 -13.68 6.66
C ASP A 149 5.27 -14.50 7.65
N GLY A 150 4.87 -15.74 7.95
CA GLY A 150 5.58 -16.63 8.88
C GLY A 150 5.39 -16.31 10.36
N ALA A 151 4.49 -15.39 10.71
CA ALA A 151 4.09 -15.08 12.07
C ALA A 151 2.67 -15.58 12.36
N ILE A 152 2.43 -16.09 13.57
CA ILE A 152 1.09 -16.49 14.01
C ILE A 152 0.32 -15.23 14.42
N VAL A 153 -0.73 -14.91 13.67
CA VAL A 153 -1.59 -13.73 13.92
C VAL A 153 -2.82 -14.08 14.76
N GLY A 154 -3.09 -15.36 14.96
CA GLY A 154 -4.22 -15.85 15.73
C GLY A 154 -4.40 -17.35 15.61
N THR A 155 -5.55 -17.87 16.05
CA THR A 155 -5.90 -19.28 15.90
C THR A 155 -7.32 -19.46 15.39
N LEU A 156 -7.60 -20.62 14.81
CA LEU A 156 -8.94 -21.09 14.49
C LEU A 156 -9.21 -22.35 15.33
N ALA A 157 -10.28 -22.33 16.12
CA ALA A 157 -10.67 -23.45 16.96
C ALA A 157 -12.05 -24.00 16.57
N ALA A 158 -12.09 -25.30 16.28
CA ALA A 158 -13.28 -26.05 15.88
C ALA A 158 -13.70 -27.03 16.98
N LEU A 159 -14.97 -26.97 17.38
CA LEU A 159 -15.57 -27.81 18.41
C LEU A 159 -16.54 -28.80 17.79
N THR A 160 -16.45 -30.08 18.15
CA THR A 160 -17.27 -31.14 17.57
C THR A 160 -17.97 -31.99 18.63
N THR A 161 -19.15 -32.51 18.29
CA THR A 161 -19.89 -33.49 19.09
C THR A 161 -19.41 -34.92 18.86
N ALA A 162 -18.52 -35.13 17.88
CA ALA A 162 -17.83 -36.39 17.63
C ALA A 162 -16.41 -36.37 18.21
N THR A 163 -15.73 -37.51 18.22
CA THR A 163 -14.32 -37.55 18.61
C THR A 163 -13.49 -36.74 17.63
N ALA A 164 -12.68 -35.79 18.13
CA ALA A 164 -11.75 -35.01 17.31
C ALA A 164 -10.69 -35.95 16.69
N GLY A 165 -10.93 -36.35 15.44
CA GLY A 165 -10.08 -37.26 14.69
C GLY A 165 -9.20 -36.55 13.64
N PRO A 166 -8.33 -37.30 12.95
CA PRO A 166 -7.43 -36.74 11.92
C PRO A 166 -8.15 -36.01 10.77
N VAL A 167 -9.41 -36.36 10.50
CA VAL A 167 -10.22 -35.75 9.45
C VAL A 167 -10.56 -34.31 9.80
N LEU A 168 -11.09 -34.05 11.01
CA LEU A 168 -11.41 -32.71 11.46
C LEU A 168 -10.14 -31.86 11.56
N LEU A 169 -9.06 -32.40 12.15
CA LEU A 169 -7.78 -31.69 12.22
C LEU A 169 -7.31 -31.21 10.84
N ARG A 170 -7.34 -32.09 9.83
CA ARG A 170 -6.98 -31.71 8.46
C ARG A 170 -7.93 -30.70 7.87
N ALA A 171 -9.24 -30.87 8.04
CA ALA A 171 -10.24 -29.93 7.52
C ALA A 171 -10.07 -28.54 8.16
N THR A 172 -9.93 -28.45 9.48
CA THR A 172 -9.69 -27.19 10.19
C THR A 172 -8.37 -26.57 9.75
N ALA A 173 -7.31 -27.35 9.54
CA ALA A 173 -6.04 -26.85 9.02
C ALA A 173 -6.15 -26.29 7.59
N GLU A 174 -6.93 -26.91 6.70
CA GLU A 174 -7.18 -26.39 5.35
C GLU A 174 -8.00 -25.08 5.38
N VAL A 175 -8.99 -24.99 6.28
CA VAL A 175 -9.74 -23.75 6.48
C VAL A 175 -8.85 -22.65 7.06
N ALA A 176 -8.01 -22.97 8.03
CA ALA A 176 -7.05 -22.03 8.58
C ALA A 176 -6.04 -21.55 7.54
N ARG A 177 -5.58 -22.44 6.64
CA ARG A 177 -4.74 -22.04 5.51
C ARG A 177 -5.48 -21.10 4.56
N TYR A 178 -6.74 -21.39 4.24
CA TYR A 178 -7.58 -20.52 3.43
C TYR A 178 -7.74 -19.13 4.07
N VAL A 179 -8.05 -19.07 5.36
CA VAL A 179 -8.18 -17.83 6.12
C VAL A 179 -6.85 -17.06 6.12
N SER A 180 -5.75 -17.74 6.43
CA SER A 180 -4.39 -17.19 6.40
C SER A 180 -4.07 -16.54 5.05
N SER A 181 -4.38 -17.21 3.94
CA SER A 181 -4.20 -16.64 2.59
C SER A 181 -5.11 -15.43 2.32
N GLN A 182 -6.32 -15.35 2.88
CA GLN A 182 -7.15 -14.15 2.75
C GLN A 182 -6.58 -12.96 3.55
N LEU A 183 -6.00 -13.23 4.73
CA LEU A 183 -5.35 -12.22 5.56
C LEU A 183 -4.07 -11.69 4.90
N GLU A 184 -3.24 -12.58 4.35
CA GLU A 184 -2.03 -12.20 3.60
C GLU A 184 -2.36 -11.33 2.37
N LEU A 185 -3.44 -11.66 1.66
CA LEU A 185 -3.94 -10.82 0.55
C LEU A 185 -4.37 -9.43 1.03
N ALA A 186 -5.00 -9.33 2.21
CA ALA A 186 -5.40 -8.04 2.79
C ALA A 186 -4.18 -7.16 3.08
N GLU A 187 -3.16 -7.73 3.72
CA GLU A 187 -1.90 -7.04 4.05
C GLU A 187 -1.17 -6.57 2.79
N LEU A 188 -1.13 -7.41 1.75
CA LEU A 188 -0.53 -7.06 0.46
C LEU A 188 -1.25 -5.90 -0.21
N ASP A 189 -2.59 -5.92 -0.24
CA ASP A 189 -3.38 -4.85 -0.84
C ASP A 189 -3.24 -3.53 -0.06
N GLU A 190 -3.20 -3.59 1.28
CA GLU A 190 -2.94 -2.42 2.12
C GLU A 190 -1.54 -1.84 1.85
N SER A 191 -0.52 -2.70 1.77
CA SER A 191 0.86 -2.30 1.45
C SER A 191 0.96 -1.64 0.07
N ARG A 192 0.31 -2.21 -0.95
CA ARG A 192 0.22 -1.62 -2.29
C ARG A 192 -0.46 -0.25 -2.27
N GLN A 193 -1.56 -0.11 -1.53
CA GLN A 193 -2.24 1.18 -1.41
C GLN A 193 -1.37 2.22 -0.69
N ARG A 194 -0.62 1.82 0.35
CA ARG A 194 0.33 2.70 1.04
C ARG A 194 1.44 3.16 0.09
N LEU A 195 2.01 2.25 -0.70
CA LEU A 195 3.03 2.56 -1.70
C LEU A 195 2.48 3.54 -2.76
N ALA A 196 1.32 3.25 -3.35
CA ALA A 196 0.71 4.13 -4.35
C ALA A 196 0.44 5.54 -3.80
N ARG A 197 -0.01 5.64 -2.54
CA ARG A 197 -0.19 6.94 -1.87
C ARG A 197 1.14 7.66 -1.63
N ALA A 198 2.20 6.93 -1.27
CA ALA A 198 3.54 7.46 -1.09
C ALA A 198 4.11 7.99 -2.42
N GLU A 199 3.98 7.23 -3.51
CA GLU A 199 4.40 7.66 -4.85
C GLU A 199 3.68 8.94 -5.30
N VAL A 200 2.35 9.00 -5.14
CA VAL A 200 1.58 10.21 -5.46
C VAL A 200 2.02 11.40 -4.61
N ARG A 201 2.33 11.20 -3.33
CA ARG A 201 2.89 12.26 -2.46
C ARG A 201 4.27 12.71 -2.94
N ALA A 202 5.14 11.77 -3.29
CA ALA A 202 6.48 12.07 -3.81
C ALA A 202 6.42 12.87 -5.12
N LEU A 203 5.54 12.47 -6.06
CA LEU A 203 5.33 13.21 -7.30
C LEU A 203 4.78 14.63 -7.06
N ARG A 204 3.84 14.78 -6.12
CA ARG A 204 3.31 16.12 -5.74
C ARG A 204 4.36 17.01 -5.07
N ALA A 205 5.41 16.43 -4.50
CA ALA A 205 6.48 17.18 -3.84
C ALA A 205 7.52 17.75 -4.82
N GLN A 206 7.57 17.28 -6.08
CA GLN A 206 8.62 17.68 -7.04
C GLN A 206 8.54 19.15 -7.47
N ILE A 207 7.39 19.82 -7.36
CA ILE A 207 7.28 21.27 -7.55
C ILE A 207 6.36 21.85 -6.47
N SER A 208 6.84 22.89 -5.78
CA SER A 208 6.03 23.64 -4.82
C SER A 208 4.81 24.27 -5.52
N PRO A 209 3.56 23.90 -5.16
CA PRO A 209 2.37 24.53 -5.76
C PRO A 209 2.39 26.05 -5.62
N HIS A 210 2.93 26.55 -4.50
CA HIS A 210 3.10 27.97 -4.24
C HIS A 210 4.02 28.64 -5.26
N PHE A 211 5.12 27.99 -5.66
CA PHE A 211 6.00 28.50 -6.72
C PHE A 211 5.24 28.66 -8.04
N VAL A 212 4.47 27.66 -8.45
CA VAL A 212 3.66 27.71 -9.69
C VAL A 212 2.70 28.90 -9.67
N TYR A 213 1.93 29.07 -8.60
CA TYR A 213 1.00 30.20 -8.47
C TYR A 213 1.70 31.55 -8.52
N ASN A 214 2.84 31.68 -7.83
CA ASN A 214 3.59 32.93 -7.79
C ASN A 214 4.25 33.27 -9.12
N ALA A 215 4.81 32.27 -9.81
CA ALA A 215 5.40 32.45 -11.13
C ALA A 215 4.34 32.95 -12.11
N LEU A 216 3.17 32.30 -12.17
CA LEU A 216 2.07 32.70 -13.05
C LEU A 216 1.52 34.10 -12.74
N THR A 217 1.38 34.44 -11.45
CA THR A 217 0.90 35.77 -11.04
C THR A 217 1.92 36.86 -11.39
N THR A 218 3.21 36.57 -11.20
CA THR A 218 4.31 37.47 -11.60
C THR A 218 4.28 37.70 -13.11
N ILE A 219 4.24 36.62 -13.91
CA ILE A 219 4.13 36.70 -15.38
C ILE A 219 2.90 37.53 -15.78
N ALA A 220 1.74 37.28 -15.17
CA ALA A 220 0.51 37.99 -15.45
C ALA A 220 0.62 39.51 -15.21
N SER A 221 1.39 39.93 -14.20
CA SER A 221 1.61 41.35 -13.90
C SER A 221 2.38 42.07 -15.02
N PHE A 222 3.27 41.38 -15.74
CA PHE A 222 4.03 41.94 -16.86
C PHE A 222 3.22 41.99 -18.17
N ILE A 223 2.14 41.23 -18.34
CA ILE A 223 1.40 41.13 -19.61
C ILE A 223 0.98 42.51 -20.16
N ARG A 224 0.54 43.42 -19.28
CA ARG A 224 0.06 44.76 -19.68
C ARG A 224 1.18 45.81 -19.79
N THR A 225 2.24 45.66 -19.00
CA THR A 225 3.29 46.70 -18.86
C THR A 225 4.52 46.40 -19.71
N ASP A 226 4.88 45.12 -19.86
CA ASP A 226 6.03 44.63 -20.62
C ASP A 226 5.73 43.22 -21.17
N PRO A 227 4.96 43.12 -22.27
CA PRO A 227 4.55 41.84 -22.84
C PRO A 227 5.73 41.02 -23.39
N VAL A 228 6.85 41.66 -23.73
CA VAL A 228 8.06 40.97 -24.19
C VAL A 228 8.66 40.20 -23.02
N ARG A 229 8.88 40.87 -21.89
CA ARG A 229 9.37 40.21 -20.68
C ARG A 229 8.40 39.15 -20.14
N ALA A 230 7.09 39.38 -20.23
CA ALA A 230 6.10 38.35 -19.87
C ALA A 230 6.26 37.08 -20.70
N ARG A 231 6.51 37.21 -22.02
CA ARG A 231 6.75 36.08 -22.93
C ARG A 231 8.05 35.34 -22.58
N GLU A 232 9.12 36.06 -22.29
CA GLU A 232 10.40 35.47 -21.87
C GLU A 232 10.22 34.65 -20.58
N LEU A 233 9.60 35.22 -19.55
CA LEU A 233 9.34 34.53 -18.29
C LEU A 233 8.44 33.30 -18.47
N LEU A 234 7.48 33.35 -19.40
CA LEU A 234 6.63 32.19 -19.71
C LEU A 234 7.42 31.05 -20.35
N ILE A 235 8.40 31.35 -21.21
CA ILE A 235 9.30 30.36 -21.79
C ILE A 235 10.20 29.77 -20.69
N GLU A 236 10.77 30.61 -19.83
CA GLU A 236 11.59 30.15 -18.70
C GLU A 236 10.80 29.24 -17.76
N PHE A 237 9.55 29.60 -17.46
CA PHE A 237 8.66 28.76 -16.66
C PHE A 237 8.36 27.41 -17.33
N ALA A 238 8.09 27.41 -18.63
CA ALA A 238 7.80 26.18 -19.37
C ALA A 238 9.01 25.22 -19.39
N ASP A 239 10.21 25.74 -19.63
CA ASP A 239 11.43 24.95 -19.65
C ASP A 239 11.84 24.48 -18.25
N PHE A 240 11.70 25.34 -17.23
CA PHE A 240 11.90 24.95 -15.82
C PHE A 240 10.99 23.78 -15.42
N THR A 241 9.72 23.88 -15.82
CA THR A 241 8.71 22.85 -15.56
C THR A 241 9.04 21.56 -16.32
N ARG A 242 9.49 21.66 -17.58
CA ARG A 242 9.90 20.51 -18.38
C ARG A 242 11.08 19.78 -17.76
N TYR A 243 12.07 20.51 -17.23
CA TYR A 243 13.19 19.91 -16.51
C TYR A 243 12.71 19.24 -15.23
N SER A 244 11.98 19.96 -14.37
CA SER A 244 11.54 19.47 -13.05
C SER A 244 10.64 18.22 -13.12
N PHE A 245 9.83 18.07 -14.17
CA PHE A 245 8.99 16.88 -14.39
C PHE A 245 9.59 15.84 -15.35
N ARG A 246 10.86 16.01 -15.76
CA ARG A 246 11.49 15.08 -16.70
C ARG A 246 11.57 13.70 -16.06
N THR A 247 11.02 12.70 -16.74
CA THR A 247 11.24 11.27 -16.42
C THR A 247 12.61 10.81 -16.93
N ALA A 248 13.68 11.49 -16.52
CA ALA A 248 15.05 11.14 -16.90
C ALA A 248 15.81 10.52 -15.74
N GLY A 249 16.98 9.94 -16.07
CA GLY A 249 17.78 9.10 -15.20
C GLY A 249 18.09 9.70 -13.83
N GLU A 250 18.53 8.83 -12.93
CA GLU A 250 18.81 9.15 -11.52
C GLU A 250 19.84 10.28 -11.33
N TYR A 251 20.65 10.56 -12.37
CA TYR A 251 21.76 11.50 -12.33
C TYR A 251 21.73 12.50 -13.49
N THR A 252 22.39 13.63 -13.29
CA THR A 252 22.51 14.72 -14.26
C THR A 252 23.86 15.43 -14.07
N THR A 253 24.21 16.36 -14.96
CA THR A 253 25.43 17.15 -14.83
C THR A 253 25.20 18.40 -13.98
N LEU A 254 26.26 18.94 -13.37
CA LEU A 254 26.18 20.23 -12.68
C LEU A 254 25.75 21.36 -13.62
N THR A 255 26.16 21.30 -14.89
CA THR A 255 25.70 22.24 -15.92
C THR A 255 24.18 22.24 -16.08
N ASP A 256 23.57 21.05 -16.12
CA ASP A 256 22.12 20.93 -16.29
C ASP A 256 21.35 21.47 -15.07
N GLU A 257 21.80 21.15 -13.85
CA GLU A 257 21.23 21.69 -12.61
C GLU A 257 21.35 23.21 -12.55
N LEU A 258 22.55 23.76 -12.83
CA LEU A 258 22.78 25.20 -12.84
C LEU A 258 21.93 25.90 -13.88
N THR A 259 21.79 25.32 -15.07
CA THR A 259 20.91 25.85 -16.12
C THR A 259 19.49 25.95 -15.60
N ASN A 260 18.96 24.92 -14.95
CA ASN A 260 17.60 24.97 -14.42
C ASN A 260 17.44 25.98 -13.26
N ILE A 261 18.46 26.09 -12.41
CA ILE A 261 18.54 27.07 -11.33
C ILE A 261 18.50 28.50 -11.86
N GLU A 262 19.20 28.80 -12.96
CA GLU A 262 19.17 30.12 -13.59
C GLU A 262 17.75 30.50 -14.03
N ARG A 263 16.98 29.55 -14.59
CA ARG A 263 15.57 29.76 -14.96
C ARG A 263 14.68 30.05 -13.75
N TYR A 264 14.85 29.27 -12.68
CA TYR A 264 14.17 29.49 -11.41
C TYR A 264 14.47 30.90 -10.85
N ILE A 265 15.75 31.27 -10.84
CA ILE A 265 16.21 32.58 -10.36
C ILE A 265 15.64 33.72 -11.20
N ALA A 266 15.53 33.57 -12.52
CA ALA A 266 14.93 34.59 -13.39
C ALA A 266 13.46 34.87 -13.01
N LEU A 267 12.70 33.81 -12.71
CA LEU A 267 11.31 33.91 -12.27
C LEU A 267 11.19 34.57 -10.89
N GLU A 268 12.03 34.19 -9.94
CA GLU A 268 12.05 34.77 -8.60
C GLU A 268 12.54 36.22 -8.58
N LYS A 269 13.54 36.58 -9.41
CA LYS A 269 13.99 37.96 -9.59
C LYS A 269 12.89 38.84 -10.20
N ALA A 270 12.07 38.31 -11.11
CA ALA A 270 10.94 39.06 -11.64
C ALA A 270 9.89 39.36 -10.55
N ARG A 271 9.73 38.46 -9.56
CA ARG A 271 8.81 38.63 -8.42
C ARG A 271 9.35 39.62 -7.39
N PHE A 272 10.60 39.45 -6.99
CA PHE A 272 11.18 40.21 -5.87
C PHE A 272 11.90 41.49 -6.30
N GLY A 273 12.14 41.66 -7.60
CA GLY A 273 12.88 42.80 -8.14
C GLY A 273 14.26 42.91 -7.51
N ASN A 274 14.61 44.12 -7.06
CA ASN A 274 15.93 44.42 -6.50
C ASN A 274 16.17 43.83 -5.11
N ARG A 275 15.17 43.17 -4.50
CA ARG A 275 15.32 42.54 -3.18
C ARG A 275 16.03 41.20 -3.24
N LEU A 276 16.16 40.56 -4.41
CA LEU A 276 16.85 39.28 -4.56
C LEU A 276 18.16 39.49 -5.32
N ASN A 277 19.28 39.37 -4.60
CA ASN A 277 20.61 39.38 -5.19
C ASN A 277 21.13 37.95 -5.31
N ILE A 278 21.73 37.63 -6.46
CA ILE A 278 22.31 36.30 -6.73
C ILE A 278 23.75 36.48 -7.16
N LYS A 279 24.66 35.70 -6.59
CA LYS A 279 26.05 35.59 -6.99
C LYS A 279 26.36 34.14 -7.38
N LEU A 280 26.88 33.93 -8.58
CA LEU A 280 27.34 32.63 -9.06
C LEU A 280 28.86 32.67 -9.16
N GLN A 281 29.52 31.72 -8.49
CA GLN A 281 30.98 31.57 -8.46
C GLN A 281 31.32 30.12 -8.83
N ILE A 282 31.28 29.82 -10.13
CA ILE A 282 31.37 28.44 -10.64
C ILE A 282 32.70 28.25 -11.37
N ALA A 283 33.52 27.33 -10.90
CA ALA A 283 34.75 26.93 -11.58
C ALA A 283 34.41 26.14 -12.87
N PRO A 284 34.94 26.50 -14.05
CA PRO A 284 34.61 25.82 -15.30
C PRO A 284 34.93 24.32 -15.30
N GLU A 285 35.97 23.90 -14.58
CA GLU A 285 36.40 22.50 -14.54
C GLU A 285 35.44 21.55 -13.81
N VAL A 286 34.47 22.05 -13.04
CA VAL A 286 33.50 21.21 -12.31
C VAL A 286 32.14 21.10 -13.01
N LEU A 287 31.94 21.81 -14.12
CA LEU A 287 30.65 21.86 -14.83
C LEU A 287 30.12 20.49 -15.29
N ASN A 288 31.02 19.55 -15.60
CA ASN A 288 30.68 18.20 -16.08
C ASN A 288 30.59 17.15 -14.95
N VAL A 289 30.72 17.57 -13.69
CA VAL A 289 30.53 16.65 -12.56
C VAL A 289 29.11 16.12 -12.58
N VAL A 290 28.96 14.81 -12.33
CA VAL A 290 27.67 14.11 -12.31
C VAL A 290 27.18 13.97 -10.88
N LEU A 291 25.91 14.29 -10.66
CA LEU A 291 25.26 14.27 -9.36
C LEU A 291 23.80 13.83 -9.49
N PRO A 292 23.16 13.40 -8.40
CA PRO A 292 21.75 13.06 -8.39
C PRO A 292 20.89 14.22 -8.96
N PHE A 293 19.90 13.88 -9.79
CA PHE A 293 18.98 14.85 -10.42
C PHE A 293 18.10 15.57 -9.37
N LEU A 294 18.07 16.91 -9.39
CA LEU A 294 17.50 17.81 -8.37
C LEU A 294 18.28 17.79 -7.04
N ALA A 295 19.61 17.80 -7.07
CA ALA A 295 20.39 17.94 -5.83
C ALA A 295 20.59 19.41 -5.41
N LEU A 296 20.71 20.36 -6.34
CA LEU A 296 20.95 21.76 -6.00
C LEU A 296 19.65 22.55 -5.91
N GLN A 297 18.69 22.28 -6.80
CA GLN A 297 17.45 23.07 -6.88
C GLN A 297 16.71 23.22 -5.54
N PRO A 298 16.46 22.15 -4.74
CA PRO A 298 15.77 22.28 -3.45
C PRO A 298 16.52 23.19 -2.46
N LEU A 299 17.85 23.22 -2.54
CA LEU A 299 18.69 24.05 -1.68
C LEU A 299 18.59 25.53 -2.05
N VAL A 300 18.58 25.82 -3.35
CA VAL A 300 18.40 27.18 -3.86
C VAL A 300 16.98 27.69 -3.58
N GLU A 301 15.96 26.84 -3.75
CA GLU A 301 14.57 27.17 -3.38
C GLU A 301 14.46 27.50 -1.88
N ASN A 302 15.13 26.71 -1.03
CA ASN A 302 15.18 26.96 0.40
C ASN A 302 15.87 28.30 0.70
N ALA A 303 17.02 28.56 0.09
CA ALA A 303 17.76 29.81 0.22
C ALA A 303 16.93 31.03 -0.23
N VAL A 304 16.17 30.96 -1.32
CA VAL A 304 15.29 32.06 -1.76
C VAL A 304 14.15 32.29 -0.76
N ARG A 305 13.52 31.21 -0.30
CA ARG A 305 12.39 31.29 0.62
C ARG A 305 12.82 31.88 1.97
N HIS A 306 13.90 31.39 2.57
CA HIS A 306 14.36 31.78 3.90
C HIS A 306 15.27 33.01 3.89
N GLY A 307 16.12 33.14 2.87
CA GLY A 307 17.00 34.30 2.65
C GLY A 307 16.25 35.62 2.56
N LEU A 308 15.02 35.58 2.02
CA LEU A 308 14.15 36.76 1.90
C LEU A 308 13.07 36.86 2.98
N SER A 309 12.85 35.81 3.77
CA SER A 309 11.83 35.80 4.82
C SER A 309 12.21 36.78 5.93
N GLY A 310 11.33 37.74 6.23
CA GLY A 310 11.56 38.70 7.31
C GLY A 310 12.58 39.81 7.02
N LYS A 311 13.13 39.94 5.80
CA LYS A 311 14.06 41.02 5.43
C LYS A 311 13.45 42.00 4.42
N PRO A 312 12.95 43.16 4.85
CA PRO A 312 12.38 44.19 3.95
C PRO A 312 13.38 44.70 2.91
N GLN A 313 14.67 44.75 3.27
CA GLN A 313 15.74 45.24 2.39
C GLN A 313 16.16 44.24 1.30
N GLY A 314 15.68 42.99 1.38
CA GLY A 314 16.12 41.92 0.50
C GLY A 314 17.24 41.06 1.09
N GLY A 315 17.79 40.18 0.28
CA GLY A 315 18.81 39.21 0.65
C GLY A 315 19.67 38.78 -0.54
N THR A 316 20.79 38.17 -0.24
CA THR A 316 21.79 37.67 -1.19
C THR A 316 21.93 36.17 -1.06
N ILE A 317 21.90 35.48 -2.20
CA ILE A 317 22.24 34.06 -2.29
C ILE A 317 23.50 33.93 -3.12
N THR A 318 24.47 33.19 -2.59
CA THR A 318 25.73 32.88 -3.25
C THR A 318 25.77 31.39 -3.53
N ILE A 319 25.94 31.02 -4.80
CA ILE A 319 26.16 29.64 -5.22
C ILE A 319 27.60 29.54 -5.71
N THR A 320 28.37 28.70 -5.04
CA THR A 320 29.78 28.47 -5.33
C THR A 320 29.99 27.01 -5.71
N ALA A 321 30.79 26.74 -6.74
CA ALA A 321 31.20 25.39 -7.09
C ALA A 321 32.68 25.38 -7.41
N GLU A 322 33.45 24.70 -6.56
CA GLU A 322 34.90 24.73 -6.56
C GLU A 322 35.51 23.34 -6.73
N ASN A 323 36.67 23.33 -7.37
CA ASN A 323 37.50 22.15 -7.51
C ASN A 323 38.27 21.88 -6.20
N ALA A 324 38.04 20.72 -5.58
CA ALA A 324 38.75 20.26 -4.39
C ALA A 324 39.42 18.90 -4.63
N GLY A 325 40.38 18.86 -5.54
CA GLY A 325 41.15 17.65 -5.84
C GLY A 325 40.30 16.58 -6.55
N SER A 326 39.99 15.48 -5.86
CA SER A 326 39.12 14.41 -6.35
C SER A 326 37.63 14.73 -6.28
N GLU A 327 37.27 15.82 -5.61
CA GLU A 327 35.90 16.23 -5.35
C GLU A 327 35.58 17.59 -5.96
N CYS A 328 34.29 17.84 -6.15
CA CYS A 328 33.70 19.15 -6.36
C CYS A 328 32.97 19.54 -5.08
N VAL A 329 33.28 20.72 -4.54
CA VAL A 329 32.57 21.28 -3.40
C VAL A 329 31.60 22.33 -3.90
N ILE A 330 30.31 22.13 -3.62
CA ILE A 330 29.24 23.03 -3.99
C ILE A 330 28.70 23.66 -2.71
N ILE A 331 28.56 24.98 -2.69
CA ILE A 331 28.10 25.74 -1.54
C ILE A 331 26.91 26.59 -1.97
N VAL A 332 25.80 26.47 -1.26
CA VAL A 332 24.64 27.37 -1.37
C VAL A 332 24.52 28.13 -0.06
N GLU A 333 24.73 29.44 -0.11
CA GLU A 333 24.72 30.31 1.06
C GLU A 333 23.69 31.42 0.89
N ASP A 334 22.85 31.64 1.90
CA ASP A 334 21.98 32.82 2.01
C ASP A 334 22.33 33.65 3.23
N ASP A 335 22.15 34.96 3.09
CA ASP A 335 22.33 35.92 4.18
C ASP A 335 21.05 36.13 5.00
N GLY A 336 20.13 35.16 5.05
CA GLY A 336 18.80 35.28 5.65
C GLY A 336 18.75 35.42 7.18
N VAL A 337 17.59 35.06 7.74
CA VAL A 337 17.38 35.07 9.21
C VAL A 337 18.00 33.87 9.91
N GLY A 338 18.43 32.85 9.16
CA GLY A 338 18.99 31.61 9.70
C GLY A 338 18.02 30.82 10.58
N MET A 339 18.52 29.74 11.19
CA MET A 339 17.76 28.83 12.04
C MET A 339 18.56 28.46 13.30
N ASP A 340 17.84 28.02 14.34
CA ASP A 340 18.44 27.37 15.51
C ASP A 340 19.00 25.98 15.13
N PRO A 341 20.31 25.73 15.30
CA PRO A 341 20.94 24.44 14.99
C PRO A 341 20.31 23.24 15.69
N ALA A 342 19.76 23.42 16.90
CA ALA A 342 19.12 22.33 17.63
C ALA A 342 17.87 21.82 16.88
N ARG A 343 17.10 22.74 16.28
CA ARG A 343 15.89 22.42 15.51
C ARG A 343 16.21 21.81 14.15
N LEU A 344 17.33 22.20 13.55
CA LEU A 344 17.80 21.61 12.29
C LEU A 344 18.12 20.12 12.43
N THR A 345 18.70 19.72 13.56
CA THR A 345 19.06 18.32 13.83
C THR A 345 17.80 17.46 13.97
N GLU A 346 16.81 17.95 14.74
CA GLU A 346 15.49 17.31 14.86
C GLU A 346 14.76 17.22 13.51
N ASP A 347 14.80 18.29 12.70
CA ASP A 347 14.12 18.34 11.40
C ASP A 347 14.76 17.44 10.31
N LEU A 348 16.06 17.14 10.42
CA LEU A 348 16.75 16.19 9.54
C LEU A 348 16.46 14.73 9.94
N ASP A 349 16.33 14.45 11.23
CA ASP A 349 15.97 13.12 11.75
C ASP A 349 14.48 12.77 11.51
N ASP A 350 13.58 13.77 11.55
CA ASP A 350 12.12 13.62 11.34
C ASP A 350 11.64 13.93 9.90
N ALA A 351 12.55 13.95 8.90
CA ALA A 351 12.32 14.43 7.53
C ALA A 351 11.15 13.78 6.76
N HIS A 352 10.49 12.76 7.31
CA HIS A 352 9.32 12.11 6.75
C HIS A 352 7.96 12.76 7.07
N LEU A 353 7.87 13.75 7.97
CA LEU A 353 6.57 14.20 8.51
C LEU A 353 6.24 15.71 8.42
N SER A 354 7.19 16.62 8.18
CA SER A 354 6.92 18.07 8.21
C SER A 354 7.37 18.85 6.96
N GLY A 355 6.43 19.55 6.32
CA GLY A 355 6.56 20.15 4.98
C GLY A 355 7.53 21.33 4.81
N ALA A 356 8.28 21.74 5.84
CA ALA A 356 9.20 22.87 5.77
C ALA A 356 10.61 22.48 5.28
N HIS A 357 11.13 21.32 5.69
CA HIS A 357 12.53 20.90 5.44
C HIS A 357 12.68 19.58 4.67
N VAL A 358 11.57 19.02 4.16
CA VAL A 358 11.53 17.79 3.31
C VAL A 358 12.54 17.86 2.15
N GLY A 359 12.81 19.05 1.62
CA GLY A 359 13.76 19.23 0.53
C GLY A 359 15.22 18.97 0.90
N LEU A 360 15.63 19.23 2.15
CA LEU A 360 17.03 19.05 2.60
C LEU A 360 17.32 17.58 2.91
N GLY A 361 16.46 16.93 3.70
CA GLY A 361 16.61 15.50 4.03
C GLY A 361 16.59 14.62 2.79
N ASN A 362 15.69 14.88 1.83
CA ASN A 362 15.65 14.12 0.58
C ASN A 362 16.92 14.29 -0.28
N VAL A 363 17.56 15.47 -0.26
CA VAL A 363 18.83 15.67 -0.96
C VAL A 363 19.95 14.94 -0.23
N ASP A 364 19.98 15.01 1.11
CA ASP A 364 20.95 14.32 1.97
C ASP A 364 20.91 12.80 1.76
N ASP A 365 19.74 12.19 1.84
CA ASP A 365 19.55 10.75 1.61
C ASP A 365 19.98 10.31 0.21
N ARG A 366 19.66 11.11 -0.81
CA ARG A 366 20.08 10.82 -2.19
C ARG A 366 21.58 10.92 -2.37
N MET A 367 22.22 11.91 -1.73
CA MET A 367 23.66 12.06 -1.75
C MET A 367 24.35 10.90 -1.04
N ARG A 368 23.87 10.48 0.14
CA ARG A 368 24.39 9.30 0.84
C ARG A 368 24.16 8.00 0.07
N SER A 369 23.01 7.81 -0.55
CA SER A 369 22.71 6.63 -1.37
C SER A 369 23.63 6.55 -2.60
N ALA A 370 23.84 7.66 -3.30
CA ALA A 370 24.70 7.71 -4.48
C ALA A 370 26.19 7.59 -4.14
N PHE A 371 26.64 8.32 -3.12
CA PHE A 371 28.06 8.55 -2.84
C PHE A 371 28.56 7.95 -1.51
N GLY A 372 27.70 7.36 -0.70
CA GLY A 372 28.04 6.82 0.62
C GLY A 372 27.90 7.86 1.74
N ASP A 373 27.90 7.39 2.98
CA ASP A 373 27.53 8.19 4.16
C ASP A 373 28.40 9.45 4.38
N ASP A 374 29.66 9.42 3.93
CA ASP A 374 30.62 10.52 4.03
C ASP A 374 30.28 11.74 3.13
N PHE A 375 29.30 11.60 2.23
CA PHE A 375 28.92 12.61 1.24
C PHE A 375 27.55 13.25 1.52
N GLY A 376 27.03 13.11 2.74
CA GLY A 376 25.85 13.84 3.20
C GLY A 376 26.04 15.36 3.19
N LEU A 377 24.93 16.08 3.33
CA LEU A 377 24.92 17.53 3.43
C LEU A 377 25.58 17.99 4.74
N VAL A 378 26.36 19.06 4.65
CA VAL A 378 26.82 19.81 5.83
C VAL A 378 26.11 21.15 5.84
N VAL A 379 25.43 21.44 6.94
CA VAL A 379 24.62 22.66 7.09
C VAL A 379 25.13 23.47 8.27
N ASP A 380 25.59 24.68 7.98
CA ASP A 380 25.99 25.68 8.97
C ASP A 380 24.92 26.79 9.00
N THR A 381 24.30 27.01 10.16
CA THR A 381 23.34 28.10 10.33
C THR A 381 23.34 28.59 11.77
N ASN A 382 22.92 29.83 11.98
CA ASN A 382 22.60 30.36 13.30
C ASN A 382 21.55 31.47 13.16
N ILE A 383 20.83 31.76 14.24
CA ILE A 383 19.84 32.84 14.27
C ILE A 383 20.51 34.17 13.91
N GLY A 384 20.05 34.79 12.83
CA GLY A 384 20.54 36.06 12.29
C GLY A 384 21.76 35.95 11.37
N ALA A 385 22.35 34.76 11.19
CA ALA A 385 23.58 34.55 10.42
C ALA A 385 23.35 33.95 9.02
N GLY A 386 22.09 33.73 8.63
CA GLY A 386 21.77 33.03 7.39
C GLY A 386 22.02 31.52 7.48
N MET A 387 22.18 30.89 6.32
CA MET A 387 22.38 29.45 6.20
C MET A 387 23.37 29.16 5.08
N LYS A 388 24.31 28.24 5.34
CA LYS A 388 25.29 27.76 4.39
C LYS A 388 25.19 26.24 4.29
N ILE A 389 24.91 25.75 3.10
CA ILE A 389 24.78 24.33 2.80
C ILE A 389 25.94 23.93 1.91
N THR A 390 26.70 22.92 2.32
CA THR A 390 27.86 22.39 1.58
C THR A 390 27.58 20.97 1.12
N LEU A 391 27.78 20.73 -0.17
CA LEU A 391 27.75 19.42 -0.81
C LEU A 391 29.14 19.06 -1.30
N ARG A 392 29.52 17.80 -1.11
CA ARG A 392 30.73 17.23 -1.69
C ARG A 392 30.30 16.20 -2.72
N VAL A 393 30.82 16.32 -3.94
CA VAL A 393 30.51 15.40 -5.04
C VAL A 393 31.82 14.83 -5.57
N PRO A 394 32.02 13.50 -5.58
CA PRO A 394 33.20 12.92 -6.19
C PRO A 394 33.15 13.15 -7.71
N LYS A 395 34.25 13.60 -8.31
CA LYS A 395 34.30 13.87 -9.76
C LYS A 395 34.12 12.62 -10.63
N PHE A 396 34.39 11.45 -10.05
CA PHE A 396 34.22 10.17 -10.72
C PHE A 396 33.75 9.11 -9.72
N ARG A 397 32.70 8.37 -10.10
CA ARG A 397 32.24 7.17 -9.40
C ARG A 397 31.74 6.13 -10.38
N VAL A 398 32.12 4.88 -10.17
CA VAL A 398 31.67 3.77 -11.03
C VAL A 398 30.17 3.58 -10.86
N GLY A 399 29.44 3.46 -11.98
CA GLY A 399 27.98 3.28 -11.99
C GLY A 399 27.17 4.58 -12.04
N ILE A 400 27.80 5.74 -11.87
CA ILE A 400 27.12 7.05 -11.91
C ILE A 400 27.48 7.80 -13.19
N ARG A 401 26.48 8.04 -14.05
CA ARG A 401 26.59 8.74 -15.33
C ARG A 401 25.30 9.50 -15.62
N ALA A 402 25.44 10.67 -16.25
CA ALA A 402 24.32 11.54 -16.66
C ALA A 402 23.54 10.99 -17.87
#